data_AF-A0A7C0YDL9-F1
#
_entry.id   AF-A0A7C0YDL9-F1
#
_cell.length_a   1.000
_cell.length_b   1.000
_cell.length_c   1.000
_cell.angle_alpha   90.00
_cell.angle_beta   90.00
_cell.angle_gamma   90.00
#
_symmetry.space_group_name_H-M   'P 1'
#
loop_
_entity.id
_entity.type
_entity.pdbx_description
1 polymer ?
#
loop_
_entity_poly.entity_id
_entity_poly.type
_entity_poly.pdbx_seq_one_letter_code
_entity_poly.pdbx_strand_id
1 'polypeptide(L)' 'MNGIFVVMEQHGGLLDEASWEIVEHGRSLAEKLNQKLCGVIMGSGIAKLAENLDQSGLDEICLI' A
#
# COMPACT_ATOMS: atom_id res chain seq x y z
N MET A 1 3.37 14.04 -7.54
CA MET A 1 4.07 13.09 -6.64
C MET A 1 4.92 12.19 -7.50
N ASN A 2 6.11 11.83 -7.02
CA ASN A 2 6.98 10.81 -7.62
C ASN A 2 7.10 9.66 -6.60
N GLY A 3 7.02 8.41 -7.06
CA GLY A 3 7.04 7.24 -6.20
C GLY A 3 6.53 5.99 -6.91
N ILE A 4 6.65 4.85 -6.23
CA ILE A 4 6.02 3.59 -6.62
C ILE A 4 4.66 3.52 -5.92
N PHE A 5 3.60 3.27 -6.67
CA PHE A 5 2.24 3.15 -6.15
C PHE A 5 1.75 1.73 -6.35
N VAL A 6 1.24 1.13 -5.29
CA VAL A 6 0.59 -0.18 -5.31
C VAL A 6 -0.89 0.06 -5.00
N VAL A 7 -1.75 -0.26 -5.97
CA VAL A 7 -3.19 -0.29 -5.72
C VAL A 7 -3.49 -1.57 -4.97
N MET A 8 -4.02 -1.45 -3.76
CA MET A 8 -4.31 -2.56 -2.88
C MET A 8 -5.81 -2.82 -2.88
N GLU A 9 -6.19 -4.03 -3.24
CA GLU A 9 -7.58 -4.45 -3.29
C GLU A 9 -8.11 -4.70 -1.87
N GLN A 10 -9.37 -4.30 -1.63
CA GLN A 10 -10.08 -4.59 -0.39
C GLN A 10 -11.48 -5.12 -0.68
N HIS A 11 -11.94 -6.03 0.18
CA HIS A 11 -13.33 -6.48 0.23
C HIS A 11 -13.86 -6.38 1.66
N GLY A 12 -14.94 -5.62 1.87
CA GLY A 12 -15.55 -5.47 3.20
C GLY A 12 -14.62 -4.83 4.25
N GLY A 13 -13.63 -4.03 3.82
CA GLY A 13 -12.65 -3.43 4.72
C GLY A 13 -11.58 -4.42 5.21
N LEU A 14 -11.28 -5.45 4.41
CA LEU A 14 -10.16 -6.36 4.55
C LEU A 14 -9.33 -6.32 3.26
N LEU A 15 -8.01 -6.23 3.39
CA LEU A 15 -7.09 -6.25 2.24
C LEU A 15 -6.96 -7.66 1.70
N ASP A 16 -6.92 -7.79 0.37
CA ASP A 16 -6.64 -9.06 -0.30
C ASP A 16 -5.16 -9.45 -0.12
N GLU A 17 -4.90 -10.75 0.07
CA GLU A 17 -3.53 -11.28 0.25
C GLU A 17 -2.63 -10.96 -0.95
N ALA A 18 -3.16 -10.97 -2.17
CA ALA A 18 -2.41 -10.66 -3.38
C ALA A 18 -1.84 -9.22 -3.37
N SER A 19 -2.48 -8.31 -2.63
CA SER A 19 -1.97 -6.94 -2.47
C SER A 19 -0.61 -6.93 -1.77
N TRP A 20 -0.37 -7.83 -0.82
CA TRP A 20 0.88 -7.91 -0.06
C TRP A 20 2.04 -8.42 -0.92
N GLU A 21 1.80 -9.40 -1.79
CA GLU A 21 2.82 -9.87 -2.73
C GLU A 21 3.31 -8.73 -3.64
N ILE A 22 2.40 -7.86 -4.08
CA ILE A 22 2.75 -6.70 -4.92
C ILE A 22 3.53 -5.65 -4.10
N VAL A 23 3.18 -5.45 -2.83
CA VAL A 23 3.93 -4.56 -1.91
C VAL A 23 5.37 -5.01 -1.77
N GLU A 24 5.63 -6.31 -1.60
CA GLU A 24 7.00 -6.84 -1.49
C GLU A 24 7.84 -6.55 -2.75
N HIS A 25 7.27 -6.80 -3.93
CA HIS A 25 7.94 -6.49 -5.20
C HIS A 25 8.13 -4.98 -5.39
N GLY A 26 7.12 -4.19 -5.02
CA GLY A 26 7.15 -2.74 -5.01
C GLY A 26 8.25 -2.18 -4.12
N ARG A 27 8.49 -2.81 -2.95
CA ARG A 27 9.56 -2.42 -2.04
C ARG A 27 10.93 -2.57 -2.67
N SER A 28 11.20 -3.73 -3.28
CA SER A 28 12.46 -3.97 -3.99
C SER A 28 12.68 -2.96 -5.12
N LEU A 29 11.62 -2.60 -5.85
CA LEU A 29 11.70 -1.59 -6.91
C LEU A 29 11.98 -0.19 -6.35
N ALA A 30 11.28 0.18 -5.28
CA ALA A 30 11.41 1.48 -4.63
C ALA A 30 12.82 1.68 -4.06
N GLU A 31 13.43 0.65 -3.47
CA GLU A 31 14.83 0.66 -3.02
C GLU A 31 15.81 0.87 -4.19
N LYS A 32 15.65 0.13 -5.30
CA LYS A 32 16.52 0.26 -6.48
C LYS A 32 16.48 1.66 -7.10
N LEU A 33 15.32 2.31 -7.04
CA LEU A 33 15.10 3.64 -7.62
C LEU A 33 15.31 4.77 -6.61
N ASN A 34 15.60 4.45 -5.34
CA ASN A 34 15.65 5.40 -4.24
C ASN A 34 14.39 6.30 -4.20
N GLN A 35 13.22 5.67 -4.28
CA GLN A 35 11.90 6.31 -4.25
C GLN A 35 11.06 5.75 -3.10
N LYS A 36 9.98 6.47 -2.74
CA LYS A 36 8.99 5.98 -1.78
C LYS A 36 8.04 4.95 -2.41
N LEU A 37 7.54 4.05 -1.57
CA LEU A 37 6.47 3.11 -1.87
C LEU A 37 5.17 3.56 -1.17
N CYS A 38 4.11 3.74 -1.95
CA CYS A 38 2.80 4.18 -1.48
C CYS A 38 1.74 3.12 -1.76
N GLY A 39 0.96 2.73 -0.75
CA GLY A 39 -0.23 1.90 -0.90
C GLY A 39 -1.45 2.77 -1.16
N VAL A 40 -2.25 2.44 -2.17
CA VAL A 40 -3.48 3.15 -2.52
C VAL A 40 -4.67 2.23 -2.29
N ILE A 41 -5.55 2.58 -1.36
CA ILE A 41 -6.72 1.79 -0.98
C ILE A 41 -7.97 2.62 -1.27
N MET A 42 -8.89 2.07 -2.07
CA MET A 42 -10.14 2.73 -2.45
C MET A 42 -11.34 2.11 -1.74
N GLY A 43 -12.20 2.94 -1.16
CA GLY A 43 -13.45 2.49 -0.56
C GLY A 43 -14.00 3.35 0.57
N SER A 44 -15.18 2.99 1.05
CA SER A 44 -15.87 3.66 2.15
C SER A 44 -15.61 2.97 3.49
N GLY A 45 -15.36 3.73 4.56
CA GLY A 45 -15.19 3.16 5.91
C GLY A 45 -13.88 2.39 6.12
N ILE A 46 -12.86 2.70 5.31
CA ILE A 46 -11.58 1.98 5.26
C ILE A 46 -10.46 2.61 6.11
N ALA A 47 -10.75 3.63 6.93
CA ALA A 47 -9.73 4.32 7.73
C ALA A 47 -8.89 3.36 8.60
N LYS A 48 -9.53 2.32 9.14
CA LYS A 48 -8.89 1.25 9.92
C LYS A 48 -7.82 0.46 9.16
N LEU A 49 -7.88 0.42 7.82
CA LEU A 49 -6.88 -0.28 7.01
C LEU A 49 -5.54 0.46 6.95
N ALA A 50 -5.51 1.73 7.35
CA ALA A 50 -4.28 2.50 7.48
C ALA A 50 -3.73 2.52 8.92
N GLU A 51 -4.48 1.98 9.89
CA GLU A 51 -3.98 1.78 11.25
C GLU A 51 -2.94 0.65 11.18
N ASN A 52 -1.69 0.91 11.59
CA ASN A 52 -0.51 0.02 11.49
C ASN A 52 0.35 0.13 10.20
N LEU A 53 0.49 1.34 9.65
CA LEU A 53 1.42 1.64 8.55
C LEU A 53 2.83 1.04 8.75
N ASP A 54 3.39 1.14 9.96
CA ASP A 54 4.76 0.70 10.24
C ASP A 54 4.99 -0.81 10.00
N GLN A 55 3.93 -1.62 10.01
CA GLN A 55 3.99 -3.07 9.78
C GLN A 55 3.76 -3.46 8.33
N SER A 56 3.39 -2.51 7.47
CA SER A 56 2.95 -2.76 6.08
C SER A 56 4.09 -2.79 5.06
N GLY A 57 5.30 -2.33 5.41
CA GLY A 57 6.41 -2.16 4.47
C GLY A 57 6.24 -0.97 3.50
N LEU A 58 5.15 -0.21 3.62
CA LEU A 58 4.87 1.01 2.87
C LEU A 58 5.47 2.24 3.58
N ASP A 59 5.89 3.23 2.79
CA ASP A 59 6.30 4.53 3.33
C ASP A 59 5.08 5.44 3.56
N GLU A 60 4.03 5.28 2.76
CA GLU A 60 2.81 6.08 2.79
C GLU A 60 1.57 5.24 2.42
N ILE A 61 0.40 5.60 2.98
CA ILE A 61 -0.90 5.07 2.56
C ILE A 61 -1.80 6.23 2.11
N CYS A 62 -2.39 6.09 0.93
CA CYS A 62 -3.40 6.99 0.38
C CYS A 62 -4.76 6.27 0.42
N LEU A 63 -5.70 6.83 1.18
CA LEU A 63 -7.08 6.38 1.22
C LEU A 63 -7.91 7.27 0.28
N ILE A 64 -8.69 6.65 -0.61
CA ILE A 64 -9.54 7.31 -1.61
C ILE A 64 -10.99 6.86 -1.47
#